data_AF-A0A9X3F6T8-F1
#
_entry.id   AF-A0A9X3F6T8-F1
#
_cell.length_a   1.000
_cell.length_b   1.000
_cell.length_c   1.000
_cell.angle_alpha   90.00
_cell.angle_beta   90.00
_cell.angle_gamma   90.00
#
_symmetry.space_group_name_H-M   'P 1'
#
loop_
_entity.id
_entity.type
_entity.pdbx_description
1 polymer ?
#
loop_
_entity_poly.entity_id
_entity_poly.type
_entity_poly.pdbx_seq_one_letter_code
_entity_poly.pdbx_strand_id
1 'polypeptide(L)'
;MSSAFLALTVGPGSARADAPSAWVYWDSDPYNDVYFARPHNTYEKTAQFPALDYALWNGFRALELDVHEFKTVNGARQFPVKHDAWAGDTSNNCRWGQGGFLRDCLHDIRNWSDYNPGHLPITVQIDLKTLDPWGWGDGQYDELHAQVAEVLGSKLYRPDDLRFFTAYDSIRQGVAQKGWPTLDALKGKVIVLIMGGPIGDKNDMMENYVRRHGANANFFVCPNAGSAEDFDSWGNADDFDEYGTNKWVICGNVGSPKYWPEITSNADDNNQLVNLWSSDYEHDEFYRMYLAVGWGATMISRGNGDTFGGKIPLVGLRSSVPVQFEIVNDNSGKCLEVRNADFDDGTDIVQWTCDNGIDQRWIYSDETQLRAWGDTSYCYDIDGGDGDQGDRHHIWDCDGGDSEKWRLQPNGSFVGMNGRCMDVPNSSTANGVQLWHYDCNGTNAQRFHLTW
;
A
#
# COMPACT_ATOMS: atom_id res chain seq x y z
N MET A 1 -29.51 -15.67 -17.22
CA MET A 1 -29.31 -14.26 -17.60
C MET A 1 -29.02 -13.52 -16.30
N SER A 2 -27.80 -13.16 -15.93
CA SER A 2 -26.56 -12.89 -16.65
C SER A 2 -25.39 -13.52 -15.88
N SER A 3 -24.62 -14.41 -16.49
CA SER A 3 -23.33 -14.86 -15.96
C SER A 3 -22.29 -13.85 -16.44
N ALA A 4 -21.93 -12.90 -15.60
CA ALA A 4 -20.75 -12.09 -15.82
C ALA A 4 -19.55 -12.96 -15.44
N PHE A 5 -18.88 -13.53 -16.43
CA PHE A 5 -17.50 -13.97 -16.25
C PHE A 5 -16.70 -12.71 -15.93
N LEU A 6 -16.30 -12.53 -14.66
CA LEU A 6 -15.18 -11.68 -14.32
C LEU A 6 -13.97 -12.29 -15.06
N ALA A 7 -13.48 -11.58 -16.06
CA ALA A 7 -12.16 -11.88 -16.59
C ALA A 7 -11.17 -11.57 -15.47
N LEU A 8 -10.70 -12.62 -14.78
CA LEU A 8 -9.60 -12.53 -13.83
C LEU A 8 -8.45 -11.81 -14.51
N THR A 9 -8.18 -10.58 -14.07
CA THR A 9 -6.88 -9.96 -14.25
C THR A 9 -5.86 -10.89 -13.60
N VAL A 10 -4.91 -11.31 -14.42
CA VAL A 10 -3.76 -12.10 -13.98
C VAL A 10 -3.11 -11.27 -12.87
N GLY A 11 -3.12 -11.75 -11.62
CA GLY A 11 -2.37 -11.11 -10.54
C GLY A 11 -0.90 -10.91 -10.94
N PRO A 12 -0.16 -10.00 -10.26
CA PRO A 12 1.16 -9.55 -10.69
C PRO A 12 2.01 -10.75 -11.13
N GLY A 13 2.46 -10.72 -12.38
CA GLY A 13 3.14 -11.85 -13.01
C GLY A 13 4.37 -12.24 -12.19
N SER A 14 4.34 -13.42 -11.57
CA SER A 14 5.42 -14.01 -10.76
C SER A 14 6.04 -13.06 -9.72
N ALA A 15 5.71 -13.25 -8.44
CA ALA A 15 6.35 -12.52 -7.34
C ALA A 15 7.88 -12.46 -7.57
N ARG A 16 8.44 -11.25 -7.58
CA ARG A 16 9.90 -11.09 -7.74
C ARG A 16 10.55 -11.76 -6.52
N ALA A 17 11.33 -12.81 -6.79
CA ALA A 17 11.86 -13.71 -5.77
C ALA A 17 12.58 -13.00 -4.62
N ASP A 18 12.48 -13.65 -3.45
CA ASP A 18 13.10 -13.34 -2.16
C ASP A 18 12.46 -12.19 -1.34
N ALA A 19 11.69 -12.58 -0.32
CA ALA A 19 11.27 -11.69 0.76
C ALA A 19 12.53 -11.06 1.40
N PRO A 20 12.66 -9.73 1.38
CA PRO A 20 13.92 -9.10 1.73
C PRO A 20 14.07 -8.86 3.23
N SER A 21 15.18 -9.36 3.76
CA SER A 21 15.71 -8.90 5.05
C SER A 21 16.00 -7.39 5.00
N ALA A 22 15.92 -6.73 6.17
CA ALA A 22 16.17 -5.29 6.39
C ALA A 22 17.59 -4.77 6.00
N TRP A 23 18.41 -5.59 5.34
CA TRP A 23 19.80 -5.31 4.96
C TRP A 23 20.08 -5.44 3.46
N VAL A 24 19.07 -5.74 2.63
CA VAL A 24 19.23 -5.72 1.18
C VAL A 24 19.12 -4.28 0.70
N TYR A 25 20.20 -3.77 0.10
CA TYR A 25 20.22 -2.44 -0.50
C TYR A 25 19.54 -2.47 -1.86
N TRP A 26 18.40 -1.81 -1.94
CA TRP A 26 17.54 -1.61 -3.13
C TRP A 26 18.09 -0.59 -4.13
N ASP A 27 19.38 -0.30 -4.06
CA ASP A 27 19.99 0.83 -4.76
C ASP A 27 19.80 0.75 -6.29
N SER A 28 19.83 -0.47 -6.84
CA SER A 28 19.63 -0.73 -8.26
C SER A 28 18.17 -0.76 -8.69
N ASP A 29 17.22 -0.84 -7.76
CA ASP A 29 15.82 -0.99 -8.09
C ASP A 29 15.20 0.37 -8.46
N PRO A 30 14.35 0.43 -9.51
CA PRO A 30 13.52 1.59 -9.83
C PRO A 30 12.67 2.02 -8.64
N TYR A 31 12.52 3.34 -8.45
CA TYR A 31 11.70 3.87 -7.35
C TYR A 31 10.26 3.36 -7.34
N ASN A 32 9.66 3.10 -8.51
CA ASN A 32 8.31 2.53 -8.59
C ASN A 32 8.23 1.06 -8.16
N ASP A 33 9.33 0.31 -8.20
CA ASP A 33 9.33 -1.11 -7.81
C ASP A 33 9.39 -1.30 -6.29
N VAL A 34 9.49 -0.21 -5.54
CA VAL A 34 9.70 -0.19 -4.10
C VAL A 34 8.45 0.33 -3.40
N TYR A 35 8.02 -0.38 -2.36
CA TYR A 35 7.05 0.15 -1.40
C TYR A 35 7.75 0.88 -0.25
N PHE A 36 7.02 1.82 0.33
CA PHE A 36 7.42 2.61 1.47
C PHE A 36 6.30 2.55 2.50
N ALA A 37 6.58 1.92 3.64
CA ALA A 37 5.74 2.07 4.82
C ALA A 37 5.80 3.53 5.28
N ARG A 38 4.66 4.03 5.77
CA ARG A 38 4.50 5.43 6.12
C ARG A 38 3.61 5.56 7.35
N PRO A 39 4.10 6.18 8.44
CA PRO A 39 3.26 6.57 9.57
C PRO A 39 2.11 7.44 9.10
N HIS A 40 0.88 6.96 9.28
CA HIS A 40 -0.31 7.76 9.05
C HIS A 40 -0.22 9.02 9.90
N ASN A 41 -0.44 10.18 9.30
CA ASN A 41 -0.31 11.48 9.96
C ASN A 41 1.03 11.62 10.71
N THR A 42 2.16 11.40 10.03
CA THR A 42 3.50 11.37 10.67
C THR A 42 3.84 12.64 11.49
N TYR A 43 3.18 13.75 11.18
CA TYR A 43 3.29 15.02 11.90
C TYR A 43 2.61 15.02 13.28
N GLU A 44 1.78 14.03 13.61
CA GLU A 44 1.12 13.97 14.91
C GLU A 44 2.12 13.62 16.02
N LYS A 45 2.01 14.35 17.13
CA LYS A 45 2.90 14.14 18.27
C LYS A 45 2.42 12.93 19.07
N THR A 46 3.10 11.81 18.88
CA THR A 46 2.86 10.57 19.62
C THR A 46 4.10 10.17 20.42
N ALA A 47 3.98 9.13 21.25
CA ALA A 47 5.15 8.54 21.91
C ALA A 47 6.14 7.90 20.91
N GLN A 48 5.62 7.45 19.75
CA GLN A 48 6.41 6.83 18.70
C GLN A 48 7.06 7.87 17.77
N PHE A 49 6.38 9.00 17.54
CA PHE A 49 6.85 10.10 16.69
C PHE A 49 6.86 11.43 17.48
N PRO A 50 7.83 11.61 18.41
CA PRO A 50 7.93 12.82 19.21
C PRO A 50 8.37 14.06 18.41
N ALA A 51 8.99 13.86 17.25
CA ALA A 51 9.41 14.86 16.27
C ALA A 51 9.28 14.28 14.85
N LEU A 52 9.05 15.12 13.84
CA LEU A 52 8.81 14.66 12.46
C LEU A 52 10.01 13.88 11.89
N ASP A 53 11.23 14.39 12.10
CA ASP A 53 12.46 13.76 11.62
C ASP A 53 12.81 12.45 12.35
N TYR A 54 12.15 12.16 13.48
CA TYR A 54 12.30 10.89 14.19
C TYR A 54 11.90 9.71 13.29
N ALA A 55 10.86 9.85 12.46
CA ALA A 55 10.49 8.81 11.50
C ALA A 55 11.65 8.48 10.54
N LEU A 56 12.35 9.51 10.03
CA LEU A 56 13.49 9.34 9.12
C LEU A 56 14.68 8.64 9.80
N TRP A 57 14.95 8.99 11.07
CA TRP A 57 15.95 8.30 11.90
C TRP A 57 15.62 6.82 12.17
N ASN A 58 14.34 6.45 12.16
CA ASN A 58 13.87 5.08 12.38
C ASN A 58 13.69 4.28 11.07
N GLY A 59 14.17 4.81 9.94
CA GLY A 59 14.22 4.07 8.68
C GLY A 59 13.02 4.29 7.76
N PHE A 60 12.00 5.05 8.18
CA PHE A 60 10.95 5.48 7.27
C PHE A 60 11.51 6.41 6.20
N ARG A 61 10.97 6.32 4.99
CA ARG A 61 11.32 7.19 3.86
C ARG A 61 10.09 7.82 3.21
N ALA A 62 8.91 7.60 3.77
CA ALA A 62 7.70 8.31 3.43
C ALA A 62 7.15 9.01 4.68
N LEU A 63 6.67 10.24 4.51
CA LEU A 63 6.09 11.07 5.57
C LEU A 63 4.78 11.67 5.06
N GLU A 64 3.80 11.83 5.94
CA GLU A 64 2.53 12.48 5.65
C GLU A 64 2.37 13.78 6.44
N LEU A 65 1.78 14.80 5.80
CA LEU A 65 1.46 16.11 6.37
C LEU A 65 0.00 16.48 6.02
N ASP A 66 -0.87 16.61 7.03
CA ASP A 66 -2.19 17.23 6.85
C ASP A 66 -2.03 18.74 6.85
N VAL A 67 -2.17 19.35 5.69
CA VAL A 67 -1.94 20.79 5.48
C VAL A 67 -3.29 21.47 5.30
N HIS A 68 -3.55 22.51 6.10
CA HIS A 68 -4.72 23.37 5.95
C HIS A 68 -4.37 24.65 5.20
N GLU A 69 -5.37 25.28 4.59
CA GLU A 69 -5.25 26.54 3.85
C GLU A 69 -4.46 27.62 4.59
N PHE A 70 -3.68 28.41 3.84
CA PHE A 70 -2.81 29.40 4.46
C PHE A 70 -3.61 30.48 5.17
N LYS A 71 -2.99 31.03 6.21
CA LYS A 71 -3.38 32.30 6.82
C LYS A 71 -2.19 33.24 6.93
N THR A 72 -2.48 34.52 7.08
CA THR A 72 -1.45 35.53 7.29
C THR A 72 -1.10 35.61 8.77
N VAL A 73 0.12 35.21 9.12
CA VAL A 73 0.68 35.31 10.47
C VAL A 73 1.94 36.17 10.39
N ASN A 74 1.99 37.27 11.16
CA ASN A 74 3.10 38.22 11.17
C ASN A 74 3.50 38.74 9.77
N GLY A 75 2.50 38.92 8.88
CA GLY A 75 2.71 39.40 7.51
C GLY A 75 3.16 38.35 6.50
N ALA A 76 3.35 37.10 6.91
CA ALA A 76 3.68 35.97 6.04
C ALA A 76 2.50 35.01 5.90
N ARG A 77 2.30 34.45 4.71
CA ARG A 77 1.35 33.36 4.48
C ARG A 77 1.95 32.07 5.03
N GLN A 78 1.21 31.37 5.87
CA GLN A 78 1.63 30.19 6.61
C GLN A 78 0.52 29.14 6.54
N PHE A 79 0.83 27.92 6.12
CA PHE A 79 -0.11 26.80 6.09
C PHE A 79 -0.04 26.02 7.40
N PRO A 80 -1.10 26.00 8.23
CA PRO A 80 -1.11 25.17 9.44
C PRO A 80 -1.01 23.68 9.09
N VAL A 81 -0.26 22.93 9.89
CA VAL A 81 -0.17 21.46 9.79
C VAL A 81 -0.83 20.84 11.02
N LYS A 82 -1.94 20.12 10.84
CA LYS A 82 -2.72 19.56 11.95
C LYS A 82 -3.78 18.61 11.43
N HIS A 83 -4.22 17.68 12.28
CA HIS A 83 -5.29 16.73 11.97
C HIS A 83 -6.68 17.38 12.09
N ASP A 84 -6.97 17.94 13.26
CA ASP A 84 -8.25 18.59 13.53
C ASP A 84 -8.20 20.07 13.12
N ALA A 85 -9.11 20.46 12.23
CA ALA A 85 -9.29 21.83 11.77
C ALA A 85 -9.48 22.84 12.93
N TRP A 86 -10.00 22.39 14.06
CA TRP A 86 -10.26 23.21 15.25
C TRP A 86 -9.11 23.23 16.26
N ALA A 87 -8.12 22.36 16.11
CA ALA A 87 -6.93 22.37 16.95
C ALA A 87 -6.08 23.63 16.71
N GLY A 88 -5.23 23.94 17.70
CA GLY A 88 -4.24 25.01 17.58
C GLY A 88 -3.22 24.73 16.48
N ASP A 89 -2.62 25.77 15.91
CA ASP A 89 -1.68 25.61 14.78
C ASP A 89 -0.42 24.82 15.14
N THR A 90 -0.07 24.73 16.41
CA THR A 90 1.07 23.95 16.90
C THR A 90 0.70 22.50 17.22
N SER A 91 -0.43 22.01 16.73
CA SER A 91 -0.92 20.64 16.94
C SER A 91 -0.20 19.64 16.03
N ASN A 92 1.13 19.68 16.05
CA ASN A 92 2.03 18.78 15.32
C ASN A 92 3.37 18.63 16.06
N ASN A 93 4.23 17.77 15.53
CA ASN A 93 5.56 17.47 16.05
C ASN A 93 6.69 18.18 15.26
N CYS A 94 6.34 19.08 14.33
CA CYS A 94 7.33 19.84 13.55
C CYS A 94 8.10 20.81 14.44
N ARG A 95 9.38 21.02 14.13
CA ARG A 95 10.35 21.75 14.93
C ARG A 95 10.31 21.28 16.39
N TRP A 96 10.36 19.96 16.59
CA TRP A 96 10.31 19.33 17.92
C TRP A 96 9.03 19.67 18.71
N GLY A 97 7.91 19.86 18.00
CA GLY A 97 6.61 20.27 18.55
C GLY A 97 6.55 21.74 18.97
N GLN A 98 7.48 22.58 18.53
CA GLN A 98 7.44 24.04 18.71
C GLN A 98 7.04 24.78 17.43
N GLY A 99 6.97 24.06 16.30
CA GLY A 99 6.50 24.58 15.03
C GLY A 99 4.98 24.54 14.94
N GLY A 100 4.48 24.90 13.77
CA GLY A 100 3.05 24.83 13.48
C GLY A 100 2.70 24.77 12.01
N PHE A 101 3.64 25.16 11.15
CA PHE A 101 3.35 25.44 9.76
C PHE A 101 4.19 24.59 8.82
N LEU A 102 3.74 24.49 7.57
CA LEU A 102 4.38 23.69 6.54
C LEU A 102 5.88 23.97 6.41
N ARG A 103 6.31 25.24 6.46
CA ARG A 103 7.73 25.59 6.41
C ARG A 103 8.53 24.95 7.55
N ASP A 104 7.99 24.90 8.77
CA ASP A 104 8.68 24.26 9.91
C ASP A 104 8.91 22.77 9.62
N CYS A 105 7.87 22.07 9.15
CA CYS A 105 7.93 20.65 8.82
C CYS A 105 8.90 20.36 7.66
N LEU A 106 8.85 21.16 6.59
CA LEU A 106 9.77 21.01 5.46
C LEU A 106 11.23 21.32 5.85
N HIS A 107 11.46 22.23 6.81
CA HIS A 107 12.79 22.50 7.35
C HIS A 107 13.32 21.31 8.16
N ASP A 108 12.50 20.62 8.95
CA ASP A 108 12.94 19.39 9.63
C ASP A 108 13.42 18.34 8.62
N ILE A 109 12.64 18.11 7.56
CA ILE A 109 12.97 17.16 6.48
C ILE A 109 14.26 17.59 5.76
N ARG A 110 14.37 18.87 5.39
CA ARG A 110 15.57 19.39 4.72
C ARG A 110 16.81 19.29 5.61
N ASN A 111 16.70 19.68 6.87
CA ASN A 111 17.83 19.64 7.81
C ASN A 111 18.33 18.21 8.00
N TRP A 112 17.40 17.24 8.13
CA TRP A 112 17.76 15.83 8.17
C TRP A 112 18.42 15.37 6.85
N SER A 113 17.88 15.78 5.70
CA SER A 113 18.43 15.46 4.38
C SER A 113 19.84 16.02 4.17
N ASP A 114 20.08 17.25 4.60
CA ASP A 114 21.39 17.91 4.52
C ASP A 114 22.41 17.24 5.45
N TYR A 115 21.96 16.74 6.60
CA TYR A 115 22.79 15.94 7.50
C TYR A 115 23.11 14.54 6.95
N ASN A 116 22.23 13.98 6.10
CA ASN A 116 22.33 12.62 5.57
C ASN A 116 22.40 12.60 4.03
N PRO A 117 23.40 13.20 3.37
CA PRO A 117 23.36 13.48 1.92
C PRO A 117 23.21 12.26 0.99
N GLY A 118 23.51 11.05 1.47
CA GLY A 118 23.34 9.79 0.72
C GLY A 118 22.08 9.00 1.06
N HIS A 119 21.09 9.60 1.72
CA HIS A 119 19.84 8.91 2.07
C HIS A 119 19.07 8.43 0.83
N LEU A 120 18.34 7.31 0.94
CA LEU A 120 17.29 6.93 -0.03
C LEU A 120 16.29 8.07 -0.21
N PRO A 121 15.67 8.25 -1.39
CA PRO A 121 14.71 9.33 -1.62
C PRO A 121 13.64 9.38 -0.54
N ILE A 122 13.31 10.60 -0.09
CA ILE A 122 12.23 10.84 0.87
C ILE A 122 10.98 11.24 0.09
N THR A 123 9.85 10.60 0.39
CA THR A 123 8.55 10.95 -0.17
C THR A 123 7.73 11.71 0.85
N VAL A 124 7.37 12.94 0.53
CA VAL A 124 6.54 13.78 1.39
C VAL A 124 5.16 13.85 0.76
N GLN A 125 4.19 13.23 1.42
CA GLN A 125 2.79 13.31 1.05
C GLN A 125 2.16 14.48 1.79
N ILE A 126 1.59 15.40 1.03
CA ILE A 126 0.84 16.53 1.55
C ILE A 126 -0.63 16.24 1.27
N ASP A 127 -1.39 15.95 2.32
CA ASP A 127 -2.84 15.83 2.26
C ASP A 127 -3.47 17.20 2.53
N LEU A 128 -4.10 17.76 1.50
CA LEU A 128 -4.73 19.06 1.52
C LEU A 128 -6.07 18.96 2.26
N LYS A 129 -6.18 19.63 3.41
CA LYS A 129 -7.39 19.64 4.25
C LYS A 129 -8.11 20.98 4.16
N THR A 130 -9.43 20.93 4.09
CA THR A 130 -10.29 22.10 4.30
C THR A 130 -11.68 21.68 4.75
N LEU A 131 -12.37 22.59 5.45
CA LEU A 131 -13.81 22.47 5.74
C LEU A 131 -14.66 23.24 4.72
N ASP A 132 -14.02 24.04 3.86
CA ASP A 132 -14.68 24.81 2.82
C ASP A 132 -14.80 23.96 1.54
N PRO A 133 -16.01 23.69 1.03
CA PRO A 133 -16.21 23.02 -0.26
C PRO A 133 -15.56 23.75 -1.45
N TRP A 134 -15.20 25.03 -1.29
CA TRP A 134 -14.53 25.84 -2.31
C TRP A 134 -13.09 26.24 -1.91
N GLY A 135 -12.56 25.64 -0.85
CA GLY A 135 -11.20 25.87 -0.39
C GLY A 135 -10.16 25.40 -1.39
N TRP A 136 -8.89 25.76 -1.16
CA TRP A 136 -7.77 25.36 -2.03
C TRP A 136 -7.86 25.92 -3.47
N GLY A 137 -8.30 27.17 -3.65
CA GLY A 137 -8.22 27.84 -4.94
C GLY A 137 -6.77 28.10 -5.42
N ASP A 138 -6.61 28.59 -6.65
CA ASP A 138 -5.31 28.78 -7.33
C ASP A 138 -4.22 29.47 -6.48
N GLY A 139 -4.60 30.51 -5.72
CA GLY A 139 -3.66 31.24 -4.86
C GLY A 139 -3.11 30.41 -3.69
N GLN A 140 -3.86 29.41 -3.22
CA GLN A 140 -3.40 28.44 -2.20
C GLN A 140 -2.35 27.51 -2.81
N TYR A 141 -2.64 26.94 -3.98
CA TYR A 141 -1.70 26.08 -4.71
C TYR A 141 -0.41 26.82 -5.11
N ASP A 142 -0.51 28.08 -5.52
CA ASP A 142 0.67 28.89 -5.89
C ASP A 142 1.56 29.20 -4.69
N GLU A 143 0.95 29.50 -3.55
CA GLU A 143 1.68 29.71 -2.32
C GLU A 143 2.32 28.39 -1.83
N LEU A 144 1.62 27.26 -1.92
CA LEU A 144 2.15 25.94 -1.59
C LEU A 144 3.35 25.59 -2.49
N HIS A 145 3.19 25.76 -3.79
CA HIS A 145 4.24 25.59 -4.80
C HIS A 145 5.48 26.43 -4.48
N ALA A 146 5.30 27.70 -4.11
CA ALA A 146 6.39 28.58 -3.74
C ALA A 146 7.10 28.12 -2.47
N GLN A 147 6.36 27.75 -1.41
CA GLN A 147 6.94 27.32 -0.13
C GLN A 147 7.72 26.00 -0.24
N VAL A 148 7.21 25.05 -1.01
CA VAL A 148 7.90 23.78 -1.28
C VAL A 148 9.24 24.04 -1.99
N ALA A 149 9.27 24.87 -3.03
CA ALA A 149 10.51 25.22 -3.72
C ALA A 149 11.47 26.06 -2.85
N GLU A 150 10.94 27.02 -2.09
CA GLU A 150 11.70 27.85 -1.15
C GLU A 150 12.47 26.98 -0.16
N VAL A 151 11.76 26.04 0.49
CA VAL A 151 12.34 25.25 1.56
C VAL A 151 13.12 24.06 1.05
N LEU A 152 12.65 23.27 0.07
CA LEU A 152 13.37 22.06 -0.37
C LEU A 152 14.40 22.32 -1.47
N GLY A 153 14.22 23.36 -2.28
CA GLY A 153 15.20 23.82 -3.28
C GLY A 153 15.72 22.69 -4.17
N SER A 154 17.05 22.51 -4.18
CA SER A 154 17.74 21.50 -5.03
C SER A 154 17.51 20.04 -4.62
N LYS A 155 16.91 19.79 -3.46
CA LYS A 155 16.56 18.44 -3.00
C LYS A 155 15.38 17.88 -3.78
N LEU A 156 14.52 18.73 -4.35
CA LEU A 156 13.36 18.29 -5.10
C LEU A 156 13.76 17.42 -6.30
N TYR A 157 12.99 16.35 -6.50
CA TYR A 157 12.85 15.64 -7.77
C TYR A 157 11.44 15.91 -8.29
N ARG A 158 11.36 16.58 -9.44
CA ARG A 158 10.13 17.18 -9.98
C ARG A 158 9.53 16.34 -11.11
N PRO A 159 8.25 16.56 -11.47
CA PRO A 159 7.65 15.98 -12.66
C PRO A 159 8.48 16.15 -13.94
N ASP A 160 9.10 17.32 -14.12
CA ASP A 160 9.92 17.57 -15.31
C ASP A 160 11.26 16.81 -15.31
N ASP A 161 11.84 16.55 -14.13
CA ASP A 161 13.02 15.69 -14.01
C ASP A 161 12.68 14.26 -14.48
N LEU A 162 11.50 13.75 -14.13
CA LEU A 162 10.98 12.46 -14.61
C LEU A 162 10.68 12.47 -16.11
N ARG A 163 10.16 13.58 -16.62
CA ARG A 163 9.94 13.77 -18.06
C ARG A 163 11.26 13.68 -18.83
N PHE A 164 12.31 14.34 -18.34
CA PHE A 164 13.64 14.24 -18.92
C PHE A 164 14.24 12.84 -18.83
N PHE A 165 14.06 12.15 -17.69
CA PHE A 165 14.53 10.77 -17.52
C PHE A 165 13.89 9.81 -18.53
N THR A 166 12.56 9.88 -18.67
CA THR A 166 11.81 8.99 -19.56
C THR A 166 12.04 9.35 -21.04
N ALA A 167 12.31 10.61 -21.34
CA ALA A 167 12.38 11.19 -22.69
C ALA A 167 11.04 11.13 -23.46
N TYR A 168 9.93 11.17 -22.73
CA TYR A 168 8.56 11.29 -23.27
C TYR A 168 7.99 12.68 -22.97
N ASP A 169 7.02 13.14 -23.76
CA ASP A 169 6.27 14.35 -23.41
C ASP A 169 5.28 14.09 -22.25
N SER A 170 4.70 12.89 -22.23
CA SER A 170 3.85 12.39 -21.15
C SER A 170 4.67 11.55 -20.18
N ILE A 171 4.76 11.96 -18.92
CA ILE A 171 5.39 11.12 -17.89
C ILE A 171 4.55 9.90 -17.57
N ARG A 172 3.23 9.96 -17.71
CA ARG A 172 2.33 8.81 -17.58
C ARG A 172 2.68 7.68 -18.54
N GLN A 173 2.81 8.02 -19.83
CA GLN A 173 3.25 7.06 -20.85
C GLN A 173 4.73 6.71 -20.69
N GLY A 174 5.55 7.69 -20.29
CA GLY A 174 6.98 7.53 -20.09
C GLY A 174 7.32 6.48 -19.06
N VAL A 175 6.69 6.52 -17.87
CA VAL A 175 6.97 5.54 -16.80
C VAL A 175 6.50 4.14 -17.19
N ALA A 176 5.38 4.00 -17.89
CA ALA A 176 4.93 2.69 -18.38
C ALA A 176 5.95 2.04 -19.34
N GLN A 177 6.73 2.85 -20.09
CA GLN A 177 7.73 2.35 -21.04
C GLN A 177 9.14 2.23 -20.46
N LYS A 178 9.49 3.06 -19.45
CA LYS A 178 10.87 3.22 -18.96
C LYS A 178 11.05 2.92 -17.47
N GLY A 179 9.97 2.84 -16.71
CA GLY A 179 9.98 2.87 -15.25
C GLY A 179 10.43 4.22 -14.70
N TRP A 180 10.92 4.21 -13.46
CA TRP A 180 11.50 5.35 -12.76
C TRP A 180 13.02 5.25 -12.68
N PRO A 181 13.73 6.34 -12.34
CA PRO A 181 15.13 6.21 -11.96
C PRO A 181 15.29 5.26 -10.76
N THR A 182 16.46 4.66 -10.66
CA THR A 182 16.79 3.79 -9.53
C THR A 182 16.89 4.59 -8.24
N LEU A 183 16.76 3.92 -7.10
CA LEU A 183 16.95 4.54 -5.80
C LEU A 183 18.35 5.16 -5.64
N ASP A 184 19.40 4.56 -6.20
CA ASP A 184 20.75 5.13 -6.22
C ASP A 184 20.81 6.47 -6.97
N ALA A 185 20.16 6.56 -8.14
CA ALA A 185 20.05 7.80 -8.91
C ALA A 185 19.25 8.90 -8.18
N LEU A 186 18.39 8.51 -7.24
CA LEU A 186 17.55 9.42 -6.45
C LEU A 186 18.10 9.68 -5.04
N LYS A 187 19.30 9.22 -4.71
CA LYS A 187 19.90 9.49 -3.39
C LYS A 187 19.96 10.99 -3.10
N GLY A 188 19.60 11.34 -1.86
CA GLY A 188 19.55 12.71 -1.39
C GLY A 188 18.39 13.55 -1.93
N LYS A 189 17.46 12.94 -2.69
CA LYS A 189 16.29 13.63 -3.25
C LYS A 189 15.05 13.54 -2.36
N VAL A 190 14.16 14.51 -2.56
CA VAL A 190 12.84 14.58 -1.94
C VAL A 190 11.80 14.65 -3.06
N ILE A 191 10.86 13.71 -3.05
CA ILE A 191 9.71 13.66 -3.95
C ILE A 191 8.51 14.14 -3.16
N VAL A 192 7.78 15.12 -3.69
CA VAL A 192 6.57 15.64 -3.03
C VAL A 192 5.36 15.19 -3.83
N LEU A 193 4.42 14.54 -3.15
CA LEU A 193 3.14 14.11 -3.66
C LEU A 193 2.05 14.92 -2.98
N ILE A 194 1.08 15.40 -3.73
CA ILE A 194 -0.09 16.08 -3.16
C ILE A 194 -1.36 15.29 -3.43
N MET A 195 -2.26 15.27 -2.46
CA MET A 195 -3.58 14.62 -2.53
C MET A 195 -4.57 15.38 -1.64
N GLY A 196 -5.82 14.94 -1.61
CA GLY A 196 -6.86 15.60 -0.82
C GLY A 196 -7.39 16.86 -1.50
N GLY A 197 -7.93 17.78 -0.70
CA GLY A 197 -8.54 19.03 -1.16
C GLY A 197 -9.95 19.24 -0.60
N PRO A 198 -10.74 20.14 -1.19
CA PRO A 198 -12.10 20.43 -0.73
C PRO A 198 -13.02 19.21 -0.77
N ILE A 199 -14.13 19.28 -0.03
CA ILE A 199 -15.18 18.28 -0.13
C ILE A 199 -15.83 18.41 -1.52
N GLY A 200 -15.71 17.40 -2.39
CA GLY A 200 -16.20 17.43 -3.77
C GLY A 200 -15.07 17.39 -4.78
N ASP A 201 -14.92 18.46 -5.58
CA ASP A 201 -14.09 18.58 -6.80
C ASP A 201 -12.57 18.63 -6.51
N LYS A 202 -12.04 17.63 -5.80
CA LYS A 202 -10.61 17.54 -5.43
C LYS A 202 -9.70 17.43 -6.66
N ASN A 203 -10.08 16.58 -7.60
CA ASN A 203 -9.29 16.25 -8.78
C ASN A 203 -9.18 17.46 -9.72
N ASP A 204 -10.29 18.18 -9.96
CA ASP A 204 -10.31 19.41 -10.77
C ASP A 204 -9.35 20.50 -10.25
N MET A 205 -9.24 20.65 -8.92
CA MET A 205 -8.32 21.63 -8.32
C MET A 205 -6.85 21.26 -8.58
N MET A 206 -6.53 19.97 -8.50
CA MET A 206 -5.21 19.46 -8.86
C MET A 206 -4.95 19.63 -10.38
N GLU A 207 -5.95 19.40 -11.21
CA GLU A 207 -5.84 19.60 -12.66
C GLU A 207 -5.56 21.07 -13.00
N ASN A 208 -6.22 22.02 -12.35
CA ASN A 208 -5.97 23.45 -12.50
C ASN A 208 -4.54 23.84 -12.13
N TYR A 209 -3.99 23.27 -11.06
CA TYR A 209 -2.59 23.46 -10.71
C TYR A 209 -1.66 22.96 -11.83
N VAL A 210 -1.88 21.74 -12.35
CA VAL A 210 -1.08 21.18 -13.44
C VAL A 210 -1.19 22.04 -14.70
N ARG A 211 -2.38 22.53 -15.04
CA ARG A 211 -2.62 23.40 -16.19
C ARG A 211 -1.78 24.67 -16.14
N ARG A 212 -1.60 25.26 -14.95
CA ARG A 212 -0.87 26.51 -14.75
C ARG A 212 0.64 26.30 -14.62
N HIS A 213 1.08 25.18 -14.06
CA HIS A 213 2.49 24.94 -13.77
C HIS A 213 3.17 23.98 -14.74
N GLY A 214 2.51 22.90 -15.16
CA GLY A 214 3.03 21.90 -16.10
C GLY A 214 4.46 21.47 -15.76
N ALA A 215 5.39 21.69 -16.70
CA ALA A 215 6.82 21.42 -16.52
C ALA A 215 7.49 22.19 -15.36
N ASN A 216 6.88 23.26 -14.85
CA ASN A 216 7.41 24.02 -13.70
C ASN A 216 6.91 23.48 -12.36
N ALA A 217 6.03 22.47 -12.33
CA ALA A 217 5.47 21.95 -11.09
C ALA A 217 6.55 21.47 -10.11
N ASN A 218 6.39 21.78 -8.82
CA ASN A 218 7.32 21.37 -7.75
C ASN A 218 6.93 20.07 -7.06
N PHE A 219 5.80 19.49 -7.41
CA PHE A 219 5.26 18.27 -6.82
C PHE A 219 4.37 17.54 -7.82
N PHE A 220 4.22 16.24 -7.62
CA PHE A 220 3.31 15.38 -8.37
C PHE A 220 1.92 15.45 -7.76
N VAL A 221 0.88 15.52 -8.60
CA VAL A 221 -0.51 15.45 -8.15
C VAL A 221 -0.98 14.00 -8.18
N CYS A 222 -1.61 13.55 -7.09
CA CYS A 222 -2.18 12.22 -6.96
C CYS A 222 -3.70 12.36 -6.74
N PRO A 223 -4.51 12.44 -7.83
CA PRO A 223 -5.96 12.47 -7.71
C PRO A 223 -6.49 11.26 -6.95
N ASN A 224 -7.70 11.37 -6.43
CA ASN A 224 -8.37 10.16 -5.96
C ASN A 224 -8.52 9.20 -7.13
N ALA A 225 -8.34 7.91 -6.87
CA ALA A 225 -8.52 6.87 -7.88
C ALA A 225 -9.40 5.78 -7.28
N GLY A 226 -10.47 5.45 -8.00
CA GLY A 226 -11.50 4.50 -7.57
C GLY A 226 -11.58 3.26 -8.45
N SER A 227 -10.83 3.22 -9.54
CA SER A 227 -10.86 2.14 -10.53
C SER A 227 -9.46 1.78 -11.01
N ALA A 228 -9.31 0.59 -11.59
CA ALA A 228 -8.05 0.18 -12.18
C ALA A 228 -7.72 1.05 -13.40
N GLU A 229 -8.75 1.42 -14.18
CA GLU A 229 -8.64 2.21 -15.41
C GLU A 229 -7.99 3.59 -15.16
N ASP A 230 -8.11 4.15 -13.95
CA ASP A 230 -7.45 5.40 -13.53
C ASP A 230 -5.92 5.32 -13.61
N PHE A 231 -5.36 4.12 -13.78
CA PHE A 231 -3.93 3.84 -13.91
C PHE A 231 -3.52 3.33 -15.31
N ASP A 232 -4.43 3.30 -16.28
CA ASP A 232 -4.10 2.94 -17.66
C ASP A 232 -3.13 3.95 -18.27
N SER A 233 -1.97 3.49 -18.73
CA SER A 233 -0.92 4.35 -19.29
C SER A 233 -1.35 5.17 -20.53
N TRP A 234 -2.36 4.69 -21.26
CA TRP A 234 -2.96 5.38 -22.41
C TRP A 234 -4.36 5.94 -22.14
N GLY A 235 -4.87 5.73 -20.92
CA GLY A 235 -6.11 6.30 -20.44
C GLY A 235 -5.91 7.61 -19.69
N ASN A 236 -6.97 8.04 -19.00
CA ASN A 236 -6.97 9.22 -18.16
C ASN A 236 -6.97 8.82 -16.69
N ALA A 237 -6.30 9.61 -15.86
CA ALA A 237 -6.58 9.59 -14.43
C ALA A 237 -7.98 10.19 -14.17
N ASP A 238 -8.58 9.81 -13.05
CA ASP A 238 -9.90 10.28 -12.61
C ASP A 238 -10.01 11.82 -12.66
N ASP A 239 -11.00 12.32 -13.40
CA ASP A 239 -11.25 13.75 -13.72
C ASP A 239 -10.07 14.52 -14.38
N PHE A 240 -9.12 13.83 -15.02
CA PHE A 240 -8.07 14.46 -15.86
C PHE A 240 -8.35 14.20 -17.35
N ASP A 241 -9.40 14.81 -17.88
CA ASP A 241 -9.85 14.57 -19.27
C ASP A 241 -9.00 15.28 -20.33
N GLU A 242 -8.29 16.34 -19.97
CA GLU A 242 -7.44 17.09 -20.88
C GLU A 242 -6.07 16.42 -21.02
N TYR A 243 -5.67 16.04 -22.25
CA TYR A 243 -4.35 15.43 -22.48
C TYR A 243 -3.18 16.30 -21.95
N GLY A 244 -3.31 17.63 -22.04
CA GLY A 244 -2.29 18.58 -21.59
C GLY A 244 -1.98 18.51 -20.08
N THR A 245 -2.95 18.10 -19.27
CA THR A 245 -2.86 17.97 -17.81
C THR A 245 -2.65 16.50 -17.42
N ASN A 246 -3.43 15.58 -17.98
CA ASN A 246 -3.36 14.13 -17.70
C ASN A 246 -1.95 13.53 -17.91
N LYS A 247 -1.22 14.04 -18.89
CA LYS A 247 0.14 13.57 -19.20
C LYS A 247 1.14 13.73 -18.04
N TRP A 248 0.79 14.50 -17.01
CA TRP A 248 1.59 14.76 -15.81
C TRP A 248 1.16 13.95 -14.58
N VAL A 249 0.16 13.07 -14.69
CA VAL A 249 -0.36 12.28 -13.57
C VAL A 249 0.22 10.87 -13.60
N ILE A 250 0.92 10.50 -12.52
CA ILE A 250 1.63 9.20 -12.37
C ILE A 250 1.34 8.51 -11.04
N CYS A 251 0.36 9.00 -10.28
CA CYS A 251 0.00 8.45 -8.99
C CYS A 251 -1.48 8.65 -8.71
N GLY A 252 -2.02 7.85 -7.78
CA GLY A 252 -3.39 8.00 -7.31
C GLY A 252 -3.50 7.78 -5.80
N ASN A 253 -4.48 8.45 -5.20
CA ASN A 253 -4.86 8.34 -3.81
C ASN A 253 -6.01 7.35 -3.67
N VAL A 254 -5.71 6.15 -3.19
CA VAL A 254 -6.62 5.00 -3.18
C VAL A 254 -6.97 4.70 -1.74
N GLY A 255 -8.23 4.94 -1.38
CA GLY A 255 -8.78 4.33 -0.17
C GLY A 255 -8.75 2.82 -0.34
N SER A 256 -8.74 2.07 0.75
CA SER A 256 -8.80 0.60 0.75
C SER A 256 -10.23 0.09 0.99
N PRO A 257 -11.25 0.40 0.16
CA PRO A 257 -12.48 -0.39 0.16
C PRO A 257 -12.22 -1.73 -0.56
N LYS A 258 -13.27 -2.55 -0.66
CA LYS A 258 -13.28 -3.77 -1.48
C LYS A 258 -12.72 -3.50 -2.89
N TYR A 259 -11.87 -4.40 -3.40
CA TYR A 259 -11.27 -4.41 -4.75
C TYR A 259 -10.04 -3.51 -4.99
N TRP A 260 -9.42 -2.94 -3.96
CA TRP A 260 -8.18 -2.19 -4.12
C TRP A 260 -6.99 -2.99 -4.74
N PRO A 261 -6.91 -4.35 -4.67
CA PRO A 261 -5.89 -5.11 -5.36
C PRO A 261 -5.86 -4.93 -6.87
N GLU A 262 -7.01 -4.78 -7.52
CA GLU A 262 -7.09 -4.57 -8.97
C GLU A 262 -6.48 -3.22 -9.34
N ILE A 263 -6.76 -2.19 -8.53
CA ILE A 263 -6.23 -0.84 -8.69
C ILE A 263 -4.71 -0.84 -8.52
N THR A 264 -4.22 -1.43 -7.44
CA THR A 264 -2.79 -1.48 -7.11
C THR A 264 -1.99 -2.34 -8.09
N SER A 265 -2.56 -3.47 -8.55
CA SER A 265 -1.93 -4.31 -9.58
C SER A 265 -1.82 -3.57 -10.91
N ASN A 266 -2.89 -2.90 -11.37
CA ASN A 266 -2.83 -2.16 -12.64
C ASN A 266 -1.87 -0.96 -12.54
N ALA A 267 -1.81 -0.29 -11.39
CA ALA A 267 -0.81 0.74 -11.14
C ALA A 267 0.61 0.17 -11.15
N ASP A 268 0.81 -1.05 -10.62
CA ASP A 268 2.10 -1.73 -10.65
C ASP A 268 2.54 -2.04 -12.08
N ASP A 269 1.67 -2.68 -12.86
CA ASP A 269 1.92 -3.03 -14.26
C ASP A 269 2.22 -1.81 -15.14
N ASN A 270 1.71 -0.62 -14.77
CA ASN A 270 1.94 0.64 -15.48
C ASN A 270 3.06 1.50 -14.85
N ASN A 271 3.82 0.99 -13.88
CA ASN A 271 4.91 1.71 -13.18
C ASN A 271 4.46 3.04 -12.53
N GLN A 272 3.19 3.10 -12.11
CA GLN A 272 2.59 4.23 -11.42
C GLN A 272 2.55 3.98 -9.91
N LEU A 273 2.38 5.07 -9.15
CA LEU A 273 2.46 5.02 -7.68
C LEU A 273 1.06 5.02 -7.07
N VAL A 274 0.83 4.19 -6.05
CA VAL A 274 -0.41 4.22 -5.27
C VAL A 274 -0.12 4.69 -3.85
N ASN A 275 -0.92 5.65 -3.38
CA ASN A 275 -1.10 5.89 -1.96
C ASN A 275 -2.27 5.07 -1.44
N LEU A 276 -1.99 4.00 -0.70
CA LEU A 276 -3.00 3.12 -0.13
C LEU A 276 -3.26 3.50 1.34
N TRP A 277 -4.48 3.97 1.61
CA TRP A 277 -4.91 4.40 2.95
C TRP A 277 -6.24 3.75 3.35
N SER A 278 -6.54 3.73 4.65
CA SER A 278 -7.82 3.25 5.17
C SER A 278 -8.20 4.04 6.42
N SER A 279 -9.49 4.40 6.55
CA SER A 279 -10.03 5.07 7.76
C SER A 279 -10.22 4.11 8.93
N ASP A 280 -10.45 2.83 8.64
CA ASP A 280 -10.93 1.86 9.61
C ASP A 280 -9.80 0.97 10.13
N TYR A 281 -8.68 0.90 9.40
CA TYR A 281 -7.55 0.02 9.75
C TYR A 281 -6.21 0.55 9.24
N GLU A 282 -5.25 0.77 10.13
CA GLU A 282 -3.85 0.91 9.72
C GLU A 282 -3.30 -0.47 9.30
N HIS A 283 -2.34 -0.52 8.37
CA HIS A 283 -1.67 -1.77 7.98
C HIS A 283 -0.62 -2.16 9.04
N ASP A 284 -1.02 -2.21 10.30
CA ASP A 284 -0.15 -2.54 11.43
C ASP A 284 -0.10 -4.05 11.69
N GLU A 285 -1.03 -4.81 11.12
CA GLU A 285 -1.11 -6.25 11.19
C GLU A 285 -0.34 -6.89 10.02
N PHE A 286 0.33 -8.03 10.28
CA PHE A 286 1.19 -8.70 9.30
C PHE A 286 0.46 -9.02 7.98
N TYR A 287 -0.72 -9.62 8.04
CA TYR A 287 -1.47 -10.00 6.84
C TYR A 287 -1.90 -8.80 5.99
N ARG A 288 -2.19 -7.65 6.61
CA ARG A 288 -2.54 -6.42 5.89
C ARG A 288 -1.35 -5.89 5.11
N MET A 289 -0.19 -5.80 5.77
CA MET A 289 1.06 -5.44 5.09
C MET A 289 1.42 -6.45 4.01
N TYR A 290 1.24 -7.74 4.28
CA TYR A 290 1.50 -8.81 3.32
C TYR A 290 0.67 -8.60 2.05
N LEU A 291 -0.64 -8.38 2.19
CA LEU A 291 -1.53 -8.14 1.06
C LEU A 291 -1.15 -6.85 0.33
N ALA A 292 -0.96 -5.73 1.04
CA ALA A 292 -0.57 -4.45 0.44
C ALA A 292 0.74 -4.56 -0.37
N VAL A 293 1.75 -5.24 0.17
CA VAL A 293 3.01 -5.50 -0.55
C VAL A 293 2.76 -6.44 -1.72
N GLY A 294 2.08 -7.57 -1.52
CA GLY A 294 1.88 -8.60 -2.53
C GLY A 294 1.06 -8.12 -3.74
N TRP A 295 0.14 -7.20 -3.53
CA TRP A 295 -0.69 -6.58 -4.56
C TRP A 295 -0.11 -5.27 -5.14
N GLY A 296 1.13 -4.92 -4.81
CA GLY A 296 1.87 -3.87 -5.53
C GLY A 296 1.61 -2.42 -5.07
N ALA A 297 1.16 -2.21 -3.83
CA ALA A 297 1.04 -0.85 -3.29
C ALA A 297 2.41 -0.17 -3.11
N THR A 298 2.50 1.14 -3.39
CA THR A 298 3.76 1.90 -3.30
C THR A 298 3.91 2.61 -1.96
N MET A 299 2.87 3.31 -1.48
CA MET A 299 2.88 4.00 -0.18
C MET A 299 1.81 3.35 0.68
N ILE A 300 2.23 2.74 1.79
CA ILE A 300 1.35 1.92 2.63
C ILE A 300 1.23 2.56 4.01
N SER A 301 -0.01 2.92 4.38
CA SER A 301 -0.30 3.50 5.68
C SER A 301 -0.05 2.51 6.83
N ARG A 302 0.86 2.85 7.74
CA ARG A 302 1.32 1.99 8.85
C ARG A 302 1.71 2.82 10.08
N GLY A 303 0.97 2.70 11.17
CA GLY A 303 1.13 3.49 12.40
C GLY A 303 2.33 3.11 13.27
N ASN A 304 2.96 1.95 13.08
CA ASN A 304 4.14 1.53 13.86
C ASN A 304 5.35 1.07 13.02
N GLY A 305 6.52 1.05 13.65
CA GLY A 305 7.81 0.66 13.03
C GLY A 305 8.18 -0.82 13.12
N ASP A 306 7.23 -1.74 13.39
CA ASP A 306 7.54 -3.17 13.42
C ASP A 306 8.08 -3.66 12.05
N THR A 307 8.84 -4.75 12.00
CA THR A 307 9.25 -5.40 10.74
C THR A 307 8.86 -6.88 10.69
N PHE A 308 8.11 -7.35 11.69
CA PHE A 308 7.66 -8.73 11.83
C PHE A 308 8.83 -9.73 11.84
N GLY A 309 9.92 -9.34 12.53
CA GLY A 309 11.18 -10.07 12.52
C GLY A 309 11.93 -9.97 11.19
N GLY A 310 11.83 -8.84 10.49
CA GLY A 310 12.48 -8.59 9.21
C GLY A 310 11.82 -9.23 7.98
N LYS A 311 10.58 -9.75 8.11
CA LYS A 311 9.85 -10.35 6.99
C LYS A 311 9.23 -9.32 6.06
N ILE A 312 8.80 -8.19 6.62
CA ILE A 312 8.28 -7.05 5.85
C ILE A 312 8.97 -5.80 6.39
N PRO A 313 10.06 -5.32 5.75
CA PRO A 313 10.76 -4.12 6.17
C PRO A 313 9.91 -2.85 5.97
N LEU A 314 10.39 -1.70 6.46
CA LEU A 314 9.73 -0.40 6.23
C LEU A 314 9.89 0.11 4.79
N VAL A 315 10.92 -0.36 4.08
CA VAL A 315 11.16 -0.08 2.66
C VAL A 315 11.58 -1.40 2.01
N GLY A 316 10.89 -1.81 0.96
CA GLY A 316 11.15 -3.09 0.29
C GLY A 316 10.56 -3.14 -1.11
N LEU A 317 10.81 -4.21 -1.85
CA LEU A 317 10.18 -4.39 -3.16
C LEU A 317 8.68 -4.61 -2.99
N ARG A 318 7.86 -3.88 -3.75
CA ARG A 318 6.45 -4.21 -3.87
C ARG A 318 6.30 -5.43 -4.77
N SER A 319 5.19 -6.15 -4.65
CA SER A 319 4.93 -7.42 -5.36
C SER A 319 6.00 -8.49 -5.10
N SER A 320 6.66 -8.44 -3.94
CA SER A 320 7.75 -9.35 -3.54
C SER A 320 7.30 -10.53 -2.66
N VAL A 321 6.03 -10.52 -2.24
CA VAL A 321 5.40 -11.64 -1.54
C VAL A 321 4.25 -12.19 -2.40
N PRO A 322 4.04 -13.51 -2.44
CA PRO A 322 3.06 -14.09 -3.34
C PRO A 322 1.63 -13.87 -2.81
N VAL A 323 0.70 -13.52 -3.70
CA VAL A 323 -0.74 -13.56 -3.39
C VAL A 323 -1.41 -14.78 -4.03
N GLN A 324 -0.64 -15.56 -4.78
CA GLN A 324 -1.01 -16.84 -5.37
C GLN A 324 0.06 -17.87 -4.98
N PHE A 325 -0.32 -18.94 -4.31
CA PHE A 325 0.64 -19.90 -3.73
C PHE A 325 -0.02 -21.25 -3.42
N GLU A 326 0.82 -22.26 -3.21
CA GLU A 326 0.45 -23.45 -2.44
C GLU A 326 0.72 -23.19 -0.95
N ILE A 327 -0.08 -23.83 -0.08
CA ILE A 327 0.09 -23.75 1.38
C ILE A 327 0.67 -25.08 1.85
N VAL A 328 1.91 -25.10 2.30
CA VAL A 328 2.63 -26.32 2.68
C VAL A 328 2.74 -26.41 4.20
N ASN A 329 2.25 -27.50 4.77
CA ASN A 329 2.36 -27.72 6.21
C ASN A 329 3.81 -28.05 6.64
N ASP A 330 4.32 -27.34 7.65
CA ASP A 330 5.70 -27.48 8.13
C ASP A 330 6.00 -28.83 8.79
N ASN A 331 4.98 -29.54 9.30
CA ASN A 331 5.17 -30.85 9.92
C ASN A 331 5.29 -31.97 8.88
N SER A 332 4.43 -31.95 7.87
CA SER A 332 4.31 -33.05 6.90
C SER A 332 5.01 -32.79 5.57
N GLY A 333 5.27 -31.52 5.22
CA GLY A 333 5.76 -31.11 3.90
C GLY A 333 4.72 -31.30 2.79
N LYS A 334 3.43 -31.29 3.14
CA LYS A 334 2.30 -31.54 2.24
C LYS A 334 1.48 -30.30 2.00
N CYS A 335 0.91 -30.21 0.80
CA CYS A 335 0.12 -29.08 0.35
C CYS A 335 -1.32 -29.21 0.84
N LEU A 336 -1.95 -28.07 1.15
CA LEU A 336 -3.39 -28.01 1.36
C LEU A 336 -4.11 -28.09 0.02
N GLU A 337 -5.09 -28.97 -0.06
CA GLU A 337 -5.75 -29.40 -1.30
C GLU A 337 -7.28 -29.40 -1.13
N VAL A 338 -7.98 -28.91 -2.16
CA VAL A 338 -9.41 -29.18 -2.35
C VAL A 338 -9.57 -30.63 -2.80
N ARG A 339 -10.15 -31.49 -1.95
CA ARG A 339 -10.13 -32.94 -2.16
C ARG A 339 -10.60 -33.34 -3.57
N ASN A 340 -9.76 -34.13 -4.25
CA ASN A 340 -10.00 -34.66 -5.61
C ASN A 340 -10.18 -33.60 -6.72
N ALA A 341 -9.85 -32.32 -6.46
CA ALA A 341 -10.20 -31.21 -7.34
C ALA A 341 -11.72 -31.06 -7.60
N ASP A 342 -12.55 -31.46 -6.63
CA ASP A 342 -13.99 -31.26 -6.67
C ASP A 342 -14.33 -29.83 -6.17
N PHE A 343 -14.67 -28.90 -7.07
CA PHE A 343 -14.98 -27.51 -6.73
C PHE A 343 -16.50 -27.31 -6.54
N ASP A 344 -17.03 -27.89 -5.47
CA ASP A 344 -18.42 -27.77 -5.05
C ASP A 344 -18.51 -27.45 -3.55
N ASP A 345 -19.58 -26.78 -3.13
CA ASP A 345 -19.90 -26.50 -1.73
C ASP A 345 -19.77 -27.74 -0.84
N GLY A 346 -19.06 -27.58 0.27
CA GLY A 346 -18.86 -28.64 1.25
C GLY A 346 -17.71 -29.59 0.91
N THR A 347 -16.97 -29.33 -0.16
CA THR A 347 -15.78 -30.14 -0.48
C THR A 347 -14.69 -29.89 0.55
N ASP A 348 -14.36 -30.96 1.24
CA ASP A 348 -13.35 -31.02 2.29
C ASP A 348 -11.96 -30.55 1.83
N ILE A 349 -11.29 -29.78 2.70
CA ILE A 349 -9.87 -29.41 2.53
C ILE A 349 -8.99 -30.43 3.26
N VAL A 350 -8.05 -31.02 2.53
CA VAL A 350 -7.13 -32.04 3.04
C VAL A 350 -5.68 -31.63 2.88
N GLN A 351 -4.76 -32.34 3.52
CA GLN A 351 -3.36 -32.31 3.09
C GLN A 351 -3.05 -33.45 2.12
N TRP A 352 -2.25 -33.17 1.10
CA TRP A 352 -1.80 -34.15 0.12
C TRP A 352 -0.37 -33.90 -0.35
N THR A 353 0.23 -34.89 -1.00
CA THR A 353 1.56 -34.73 -1.60
C THR A 353 1.51 -33.58 -2.61
N CYS A 354 2.38 -32.59 -2.45
CA CYS A 354 2.45 -31.46 -3.36
C CYS A 354 2.73 -31.92 -4.79
N ASP A 355 1.89 -31.50 -5.72
CA ASP A 355 2.00 -31.82 -7.15
C ASP A 355 1.70 -30.64 -8.08
N ASN A 356 1.56 -29.42 -7.52
CA ASN A 356 1.20 -28.20 -8.26
C ASN A 356 -0.15 -28.32 -8.99
N GLY A 357 -1.04 -29.16 -8.46
CA GLY A 357 -2.42 -29.30 -8.89
C GLY A 357 -3.19 -27.99 -8.82
N ILE A 358 -4.25 -27.89 -9.63
CA ILE A 358 -5.12 -26.69 -9.63
C ILE A 358 -5.88 -26.55 -8.30
N ASP A 359 -6.07 -27.66 -7.62
CA ASP A 359 -6.70 -27.89 -6.33
C ASP A 359 -5.77 -27.66 -5.13
N GLN A 360 -4.47 -27.50 -5.35
CA GLN A 360 -3.48 -27.19 -4.30
C GLN A 360 -3.07 -25.71 -4.28
N ARG A 361 -3.63 -24.90 -5.19
CA ARG A 361 -3.29 -23.48 -5.36
C ARG A 361 -4.39 -22.59 -4.82
N TRP A 362 -3.97 -21.51 -4.17
CA TRP A 362 -4.83 -20.56 -3.46
C TRP A 362 -4.52 -19.13 -3.86
N ILE A 363 -5.52 -18.25 -3.87
CA ILE A 363 -5.37 -16.80 -3.99
C ILE A 363 -5.73 -16.14 -2.66
N TYR A 364 -4.86 -15.29 -2.13
CA TYR A 364 -5.14 -14.52 -0.91
C TYR A 364 -5.72 -13.14 -1.27
N SER A 365 -7.01 -12.96 -1.05
CA SER A 365 -7.74 -11.73 -1.40
C SER A 365 -7.53 -10.61 -0.38
N ASP A 366 -7.80 -9.36 -0.80
CA ASP A 366 -7.91 -8.20 0.08
C ASP A 366 -8.99 -8.34 1.16
N GLU A 367 -10.01 -9.15 0.90
CA GLU A 367 -11.01 -9.52 1.89
C GLU A 367 -10.51 -10.56 2.89
N THR A 368 -9.21 -10.86 2.93
CA THR A 368 -8.60 -11.82 3.86
C THR A 368 -9.11 -13.26 3.65
N GLN A 369 -9.60 -13.60 2.45
CA GLN A 369 -10.01 -14.96 2.11
C GLN A 369 -8.91 -15.69 1.36
N LEU A 370 -8.82 -17.00 1.56
CA LEU A 370 -8.08 -17.89 0.67
C LEU A 370 -9.08 -18.49 -0.32
N ARG A 371 -8.97 -18.13 -1.60
CA ARG A 371 -9.85 -18.62 -2.67
C ARG A 371 -9.20 -19.76 -3.41
N ALA A 372 -9.96 -20.80 -3.73
CA ALA A 372 -9.45 -21.92 -4.51
C ALA A 372 -9.09 -21.47 -5.93
N TRP A 373 -7.91 -21.80 -6.42
CA TRP A 373 -7.49 -21.38 -7.77
C TRP A 373 -8.30 -22.05 -8.88
N GLY A 374 -8.75 -23.29 -8.67
CA GLY A 374 -9.56 -24.00 -9.67
C GLY A 374 -10.94 -23.40 -9.93
N ASP A 375 -11.52 -22.74 -8.92
CA ASP A 375 -12.67 -21.86 -9.07
C ASP A 375 -12.68 -20.85 -7.91
N THR A 376 -12.40 -19.58 -8.24
CA THR A 376 -12.23 -18.50 -7.27
C THR A 376 -13.55 -18.00 -6.66
N SER A 377 -14.67 -18.59 -7.07
CA SER A 377 -15.98 -18.39 -6.44
C SER A 377 -16.03 -19.07 -5.07
N TYR A 378 -15.16 -20.05 -4.83
CA TYR A 378 -15.08 -20.80 -3.59
C TYR A 378 -13.96 -20.32 -2.66
N CYS A 379 -14.31 -20.18 -1.38
CA CYS A 379 -13.44 -19.75 -0.31
C CYS A 379 -13.11 -20.90 0.64
N TYR A 380 -11.90 -20.91 1.18
CA TYR A 380 -11.52 -21.75 2.32
C TYR A 380 -12.37 -21.33 3.52
N ASP A 381 -13.26 -22.21 3.96
CA ASP A 381 -14.31 -21.93 4.95
C ASP A 381 -14.30 -22.94 6.10
N ILE A 382 -14.89 -22.53 7.23
CA ILE A 382 -15.09 -23.36 8.43
C ILE A 382 -16.52 -23.88 8.43
N ASP A 383 -16.68 -25.20 8.31
CA ASP A 383 -17.98 -25.90 8.26
C ASP A 383 -18.89 -25.48 9.43
N GLY A 384 -20.13 -25.11 9.11
CA GLY A 384 -21.12 -24.64 10.09
C GLY A 384 -21.07 -23.15 10.42
N GLY A 385 -19.95 -22.47 10.20
CA GLY A 385 -19.82 -21.01 10.36
C GLY A 385 -19.92 -20.49 11.80
N ASP A 386 -19.81 -21.35 12.81
CA ASP A 386 -19.78 -20.99 14.25
C ASP A 386 -18.35 -20.91 14.79
N GLY A 387 -17.40 -21.58 14.14
CA GLY A 387 -15.97 -21.49 14.42
C GLY A 387 -15.58 -22.21 15.70
N ASP A 388 -16.28 -23.28 16.04
CA ASP A 388 -16.03 -24.16 17.18
C ASP A 388 -14.79 -25.04 16.97
N GLN A 389 -14.30 -25.60 18.08
CA GLN A 389 -13.11 -26.45 18.02
C GLN A 389 -13.46 -27.83 17.45
N GLY A 390 -12.72 -28.24 16.43
CA GLY A 390 -12.89 -29.51 15.74
C GLY A 390 -13.75 -29.41 14.47
N ASP A 391 -14.28 -28.23 14.15
CA ASP A 391 -15.00 -28.00 12.89
C ASP A 391 -14.10 -28.32 11.71
N ARG A 392 -14.70 -28.91 10.67
CA ARG A 392 -13.96 -29.28 9.47
C ARG A 392 -13.76 -28.04 8.61
N HIS A 393 -12.66 -28.03 7.87
CA HIS A 393 -12.43 -27.03 6.85
C HIS A 393 -12.88 -27.55 5.48
N HIS A 394 -13.64 -26.74 4.75
CA HIS A 394 -14.13 -27.08 3.43
C HIS A 394 -14.01 -25.87 2.51
N ILE A 395 -14.33 -26.04 1.24
CA ILE A 395 -14.63 -24.91 0.37
C ILE A 395 -16.13 -24.64 0.34
N TRP A 396 -16.50 -23.37 0.27
CA TRP A 396 -17.88 -22.91 0.17
C TRP A 396 -17.95 -21.65 -0.68
N ASP A 397 -19.08 -21.41 -1.36
CA ASP A 397 -19.37 -20.19 -2.09
C ASP A 397 -19.02 -18.97 -1.23
N CYS A 398 -18.11 -18.12 -1.71
CA CYS A 398 -17.64 -16.96 -0.95
C CYS A 398 -18.79 -15.99 -0.69
N ASP A 399 -19.13 -15.75 0.58
CA ASP A 399 -20.26 -14.91 0.98
C ASP A 399 -19.87 -13.64 1.75
N GLY A 400 -18.58 -13.50 2.09
CA GLY A 400 -18.06 -12.36 2.86
C GLY A 400 -18.05 -12.58 4.38
N GLY A 401 -18.55 -13.70 4.88
CA GLY A 401 -18.68 -14.03 6.30
C GLY A 401 -17.35 -14.20 7.04
N ASP A 402 -17.40 -14.29 8.38
CA ASP A 402 -16.18 -14.40 9.22
C ASP A 402 -15.51 -15.78 9.14
N SER A 403 -16.23 -16.83 8.75
CA SER A 403 -15.75 -18.22 8.66
C SER A 403 -14.73 -18.45 7.53
N GLU A 404 -14.75 -17.60 6.51
CA GLU A 404 -13.84 -17.62 5.36
C GLU A 404 -12.66 -16.63 5.49
N LYS A 405 -12.52 -15.95 6.64
CA LYS A 405 -11.46 -14.97 6.89
C LYS A 405 -10.27 -15.61 7.60
N TRP A 406 -9.11 -15.59 6.95
CA TRP A 406 -7.87 -16.19 7.45
C TRP A 406 -6.77 -15.17 7.58
N ARG A 407 -6.36 -14.83 8.80
CA ARG A 407 -5.28 -13.88 9.07
C ARG A 407 -3.94 -14.60 9.15
N LEU A 408 -3.11 -14.43 8.11
CA LEU A 408 -1.74 -14.93 8.11
C LEU A 408 -0.90 -14.24 9.20
N GLN A 409 -0.14 -15.03 9.96
CA GLN A 409 0.74 -14.55 11.02
C GLN A 409 2.23 -14.66 10.63
N PRO A 410 3.13 -13.87 11.23
CA PRO A 410 4.57 -13.92 10.92
C PRO A 410 5.24 -15.27 11.17
N ASN A 411 4.63 -16.18 11.93
CA ASN A 411 5.14 -17.52 12.23
C ASN A 411 4.61 -18.59 11.25
N GLY A 412 3.85 -18.20 10.22
CA GLY A 412 3.27 -19.11 9.23
C GLY A 412 1.93 -19.74 9.63
N SER A 413 1.34 -19.38 10.79
CA SER A 413 -0.01 -19.84 11.12
C SER A 413 -1.08 -18.98 10.45
N PHE A 414 -2.17 -19.59 10.02
CA PHE A 414 -3.39 -18.90 9.61
C PHE A 414 -4.40 -18.92 10.76
N VAL A 415 -4.81 -17.74 11.23
CA VAL A 415 -5.77 -17.58 12.33
C VAL A 415 -7.13 -17.16 11.78
N GLY A 416 -8.14 -17.98 11.98
CA GLY A 416 -9.50 -17.75 11.53
C GLY A 416 -10.44 -17.22 12.61
N MET A 417 -11.73 -17.49 12.43
CA MET A 417 -12.81 -17.15 13.36
C MET A 417 -12.53 -17.65 14.79
N ASN A 418 -12.99 -16.90 15.80
CA ASN A 418 -12.76 -17.19 17.23
C ASN A 418 -11.27 -17.26 17.67
N GLY A 419 -10.33 -16.81 16.83
CA GLY A 419 -8.90 -16.76 17.17
C GLY A 419 -8.21 -18.12 17.17
N ARG A 420 -8.81 -19.13 16.52
CA ARG A 420 -8.25 -20.47 16.35
C ARG A 420 -7.50 -20.59 15.03
N CYS A 421 -6.68 -21.64 14.93
CA CYS A 421 -5.72 -21.84 13.86
C CYS A 421 -6.17 -22.94 12.89
N MET A 422 -5.75 -22.81 11.63
CA MET A 422 -5.65 -23.95 10.73
C MET A 422 -4.76 -25.03 11.34
N ASP A 423 -5.24 -26.27 11.40
CA ASP A 423 -4.53 -27.38 12.03
C ASP A 423 -4.67 -28.67 11.21
N VAL A 424 -3.56 -29.40 11.08
CA VAL A 424 -3.56 -30.78 10.62
C VAL A 424 -3.74 -31.72 11.83
N PRO A 425 -4.88 -32.42 11.95
CA PRO A 425 -5.22 -33.19 13.14
C PRO A 425 -4.12 -34.15 13.59
N ASN A 426 -3.82 -34.11 14.90
CA ASN A 426 -2.85 -34.98 15.55
C ASN A 426 -1.44 -34.93 14.94
N SER A 427 -1.06 -33.82 14.27
CA SER A 427 0.21 -33.71 13.53
C SER A 427 0.43 -34.85 12.53
N SER A 428 -0.65 -35.34 11.91
CA SER A 428 -0.56 -36.43 10.96
C SER A 428 0.28 -36.05 9.75
N THR A 429 1.00 -37.03 9.18
CA THR A 429 1.75 -36.87 7.92
C THR A 429 1.13 -37.67 6.77
N ALA A 430 -0.05 -38.27 6.96
CA ALA A 430 -0.74 -39.04 5.93
C ALA A 430 -1.41 -38.15 4.88
N ASN A 431 -1.53 -38.66 3.65
CA ASN A 431 -2.34 -38.04 2.59
C ASN A 431 -3.84 -38.17 2.90
N GLY A 432 -4.63 -37.20 2.48
CA GLY A 432 -6.09 -37.19 2.59
C GLY A 432 -6.59 -36.88 4.00
N VAL A 433 -5.73 -36.38 4.88
CA VAL A 433 -6.14 -35.96 6.23
C VAL A 433 -6.90 -34.65 6.12
N GLN A 434 -8.16 -34.67 6.53
CA GLN A 434 -9.04 -33.52 6.67
C GLN A 434 -8.46 -32.49 7.65
N LEU A 435 -8.40 -31.22 7.25
CA LEU A 435 -8.04 -30.12 8.16
C LEU A 435 -9.21 -29.74 9.06
N TRP A 436 -8.88 -29.18 10.22
CA TRP A 436 -9.88 -28.73 11.18
C TRP A 436 -9.49 -27.44 11.88
N HIS A 437 -10.47 -26.84 12.54
CA HIS A 437 -10.31 -25.62 13.32
C HIS A 437 -9.90 -25.98 14.74
N TYR A 438 -8.74 -25.49 15.21
CA TYR A 438 -8.23 -25.90 16.51
C TYR A 438 -7.56 -24.75 17.25
N ASP A 439 -7.64 -24.77 18.58
CA ASP A 439 -6.94 -23.81 19.43
C ASP A 439 -5.46 -23.75 19.07
N CYS A 440 -4.95 -22.52 18.91
CA CYS A 440 -3.57 -22.30 18.54
C CYS A 440 -2.62 -22.84 19.63
N ASN A 441 -1.81 -23.83 19.28
CA ASN A 441 -0.93 -24.57 20.19
C ASN A 441 0.57 -24.44 19.83
N GLY A 442 0.89 -23.76 18.71
CA GLY A 442 2.27 -23.44 18.30
C GLY A 442 3.08 -24.62 17.76
N THR A 443 2.44 -25.77 17.51
CA THR A 443 3.09 -26.93 16.90
C THR A 443 3.26 -26.76 15.39
N ASN A 444 4.11 -27.59 14.76
CA ASN A 444 4.26 -27.59 13.30
C ASN A 444 2.98 -28.02 12.55
N ALA A 445 2.00 -28.63 13.23
CA ALA A 445 0.72 -28.95 12.62
C ALA A 445 -0.10 -27.71 12.24
N GLN A 446 0.24 -26.55 12.82
CA GLN A 446 -0.44 -25.26 12.60
C GLN A 446 0.47 -24.22 11.92
N ARG A 447 1.64 -24.64 11.45
CA ARG A 447 2.58 -23.77 10.75
C ARG A 447 2.66 -24.18 9.30
N PHE A 448 2.67 -23.18 8.45
CA PHE A 448 2.70 -23.35 7.01
C PHE A 448 3.72 -22.39 6.40
N HIS A 449 4.41 -22.87 5.37
CA HIS A 449 5.16 -22.02 4.46
C HIS A 449 4.46 -22.01 3.10
N LEU A 450 4.68 -20.92 2.36
CA LEU A 450 4.05 -20.70 1.06
C LEU A 450 5.06 -21.04 -0.04
N THR A 451 4.63 -21.66 -1.12
CA THR A 451 5.43 -21.92 -2.33
C THR A 451 4.71 -21.36 -3.56
N TRP A 452 5.45 -20.81 -4.52
CA TRP A 452 4.88 -20.07 -5.65
C TRP A 452 5.78 -20.10 -6.88
#